data_AF-K1T1A6-F1
#
_entry.id   AF-K1T1A6-F1
#
_cell.length_a   1.000
_cell.length_b   1.000
_cell.length_c   1.000
_cell.angle_alpha   90.00
_cell.angle_beta   90.00
_cell.angle_gamma   90.00
#
_symmetry.space_group_name_H-M   'P 1'
#
loop_
_entity.id
_entity.type
_entity.pdbx_description
1 polymer ?
#
loop_
_entity_poly.entity_id
_entity_poly.type
_entity_poly.pdbx_seq_one_letter_code
_entity_poly.pdbx_strand_id
1 'polypeptide(L)'
;TVPMPKNISYGETVYSVFFVILPDNNTLYDIFLLNRKAYGENASWLKHYFGFDIDGSNADKQALCDSLTDILAKSSRNMENIFTFAESRTENLDVMIATYGGLLFLGIFLGLVFVFATVLIIYYKQVSEGYEDRERFATMRSVGMTEKEIKKSINSQVLTVFFAPLIFAGIHLAFAFPIILKAVKMFGFADSTLLLIANVICFAVFALFYIFAYKITSGIYLKIIGRK
;
A
#
# COMPACT_ATOMS: atom_id res chain seq x y z
N THR A 1 -17.43 -35.44 -21.18
CA THR A 1 -16.55 -34.31 -20.81
C THR A 1 -17.30 -33.45 -19.83
N VAL A 2 -16.84 -33.39 -18.58
CA VAL A 2 -17.54 -32.62 -17.52
C VAL A 2 -17.36 -31.13 -17.80
N PRO A 3 -18.43 -30.32 -17.93
CA PRO A 3 -18.31 -28.90 -18.20
C PRO A 3 -17.68 -28.18 -17.00
N MET A 4 -16.64 -27.38 -17.29
CA MET A 4 -15.93 -26.58 -16.29
C MET A 4 -16.83 -25.42 -15.79
N PRO A 5 -16.87 -25.14 -14.48
CA PRO A 5 -17.63 -24.02 -13.95
C PRO A 5 -17.06 -22.69 -14.46
N LYS A 6 -17.95 -21.79 -14.88
CA LYS A 6 -17.61 -20.42 -15.23
C LYS A 6 -17.61 -19.58 -13.94
N ASN A 7 -16.57 -18.77 -13.75
CA ASN A 7 -16.31 -17.88 -12.60
C ASN A 7 -15.70 -18.56 -11.36
N ILE A 8 -14.49 -19.09 -11.50
CA ILE A 8 -13.62 -19.43 -10.36
C ILE A 8 -12.91 -18.14 -9.92
N SER A 9 -13.22 -17.64 -8.72
CA SER A 9 -12.48 -16.54 -8.08
C SER A 9 -11.25 -17.12 -7.39
N TYR A 10 -10.05 -16.76 -7.84
CA TYR A 10 -8.80 -17.19 -7.22
C TYR A 10 -8.48 -16.27 -6.03
N GLY A 11 -8.31 -16.86 -4.84
CA GLY A 11 -7.54 -16.23 -3.77
C GLY A 11 -6.06 -16.42 -4.08
N GLU A 12 -5.29 -15.33 -4.13
CA GLU A 12 -3.86 -15.38 -4.48
C GLU A 12 -3.02 -15.96 -3.33
N THR A 13 -2.90 -17.28 -3.31
CA THR A 13 -1.75 -17.96 -2.72
C THR A 13 -1.25 -18.95 -3.76
N VAL A 14 -0.12 -18.65 -4.43
CA VAL A 14 0.43 -19.48 -5.50
C VAL A 14 1.16 -20.68 -4.88
N TYR A 15 0.39 -21.71 -4.52
CA TYR A 15 0.89 -23.08 -4.46
C TYR A 15 0.51 -23.79 -5.75
N SER A 16 1.36 -24.70 -6.24
CA SER A 16 0.95 -25.61 -7.31
C SER A 16 -0.18 -26.50 -6.79
N VAL A 17 -1.42 -26.19 -7.18
CA VAL A 17 -2.59 -26.98 -6.80
C VAL A 17 -2.77 -28.10 -7.83
N PHE A 18 -2.69 -29.34 -7.36
CA PHE A 18 -3.09 -30.51 -8.14
C PHE A 18 -4.53 -30.86 -7.78
N PHE A 19 -5.41 -30.88 -8.78
CA PHE A 19 -6.75 -31.42 -8.62
C PHE A 19 -6.69 -32.92 -8.88
N VAL A 20 -6.98 -33.71 -7.85
CA VAL A 20 -7.09 -35.17 -7.97
C VAL A 20 -8.56 -35.54 -7.82
N ILE A 21 -9.12 -36.16 -8.85
CA ILE A 21 -10.50 -36.67 -8.81
C ILE A 21 -10.44 -38.09 -8.24
N LEU A 22 -11.14 -38.32 -7.13
CA LEU A 22 -11.20 -39.61 -6.45
C LEU A 22 -12.55 -40.28 -6.70
N PRO A 23 -12.61 -41.63 -6.73
CA PRO A 23 -13.85 -42.36 -6.98
C PRO A 23 -14.84 -42.27 -5.82
N ASP A 24 -14.35 -42.16 -4.58
CA ASP A 24 -15.17 -42.07 -3.37
C ASP A 24 -14.39 -41.46 -2.19
N ASN A 25 -15.11 -41.22 -1.09
CA ASN A 25 -14.56 -40.64 0.12
C ASN A 25 -13.67 -41.61 0.93
N ASN A 26 -13.82 -42.92 0.73
CA ASN A 26 -12.97 -43.92 1.39
C ASN A 26 -11.54 -43.84 0.84
N THR A 27 -11.41 -43.67 -0.49
CA THR A 27 -10.13 -43.48 -1.16
C THR A 27 -9.40 -42.23 -0.63
N LEU A 28 -10.13 -41.14 -0.37
CA LEU A 28 -9.57 -39.93 0.26
C LEU A 28 -9.06 -40.22 1.67
N TYR A 29 -9.82 -40.98 2.45
CA TYR A 29 -9.45 -41.35 3.82
C TYR A 29 -8.20 -42.24 3.85
N ASP A 30 -8.09 -43.21 2.94
CA ASP A 30 -6.90 -44.06 2.81
C ASP A 30 -5.65 -43.24 2.48
N ILE A 31 -5.75 -42.27 1.57
CA ILE A 31 -4.66 -41.33 1.26
C ILE A 31 -4.27 -40.50 2.48
N PHE A 32 -5.26 -40.01 3.24
CA PHE A 32 -5.02 -39.26 4.47
C PHE A 32 -4.31 -40.11 5.54
N LEU A 33 -4.71 -41.38 5.72
CA LEU A 33 -4.04 -42.30 6.66
C LEU A 33 -2.60 -42.60 6.24
N LEU A 34 -2.35 -42.79 4.94
CA LEU A 34 -0.99 -42.95 4.41
C LEU A 34 -0.13 -41.70 4.65
N ASN A 35 -0.70 -40.52 4.45
CA ASN A 35 -0.03 -39.24 4.75
C ASN A 35 0.32 -39.15 6.25
N ARG A 36 -0.62 -39.49 7.14
CA ARG A 36 -0.39 -39.47 8.59
C ARG A 36 0.67 -40.47 9.03
N LYS A 37 0.68 -41.67 8.46
CA LYS A 37 1.69 -42.69 8.72
C LYS A 37 3.10 -42.23 8.29
N ALA A 38 3.20 -41.51 7.17
CA ALA A 38 4.48 -41.06 6.64
C ALA A 38 5.05 -39.83 7.37
N TYR A 39 4.19 -38.88 7.76
CA TYR A 39 4.62 -37.56 8.26
C TYR A 39 4.33 -37.30 9.74
N GLY A 40 3.61 -38.17 10.44
CA GLY A 40 3.33 -38.06 11.88
C GLY A 40 2.63 -36.75 12.22
N GLU A 41 3.24 -35.95 13.11
CA GLU A 41 2.71 -34.62 13.50
C GLU A 41 2.77 -33.58 12.37
N ASN A 42 3.64 -33.77 11.38
CA ASN A 42 3.76 -32.89 10.20
C ASN A 42 2.80 -33.29 9.06
N ALA A 43 1.88 -34.23 9.32
CA ALA A 43 0.90 -34.65 8.34
C ALA A 43 -0.08 -33.53 7.97
N SER A 44 -0.54 -33.54 6.72
CA SER A 44 -1.51 -32.57 6.21
C SER A 44 -2.88 -32.78 6.86
N TRP A 45 -3.61 -31.69 7.10
CA TRP A 45 -4.97 -31.77 7.61
C TRP A 45 -5.97 -32.05 6.50
N LEU A 46 -6.97 -32.87 6.80
CA LEU A 46 -8.11 -33.07 5.93
C LEU A 46 -9.01 -31.84 6.01
N LYS A 47 -9.27 -31.21 4.87
CA LYS A 47 -10.16 -30.05 4.76
C LYS A 47 -11.31 -30.37 3.83
N HIS A 48 -12.53 -30.17 4.30
CA HIS A 48 -13.73 -30.25 3.47
C HIS A 48 -14.20 -28.83 3.14
N TYR A 49 -14.46 -28.59 1.86
CA TYR A 49 -14.95 -27.30 1.38
C TYR A 49 -16.28 -27.52 0.64
N PHE A 50 -17.30 -26.79 1.07
CA PHE A 50 -18.60 -26.75 0.41
C PHE A 50 -18.94 -25.30 0.12
N GLY A 51 -19.12 -24.99 -1.17
CA GLY A 51 -19.56 -23.67 -1.63
C GLY A 51 -20.87 -23.81 -2.40
N PHE A 52 -21.79 -22.88 -2.17
CA PHE A 52 -23.07 -22.79 -2.87
C PHE A 52 -23.47 -21.33 -3.00
N ASP A 53 -24.28 -21.02 -4.02
CA ASP A 53 -24.89 -19.71 -4.18
C ASP A 53 -26.40 -19.81 -3.90
N ILE A 54 -26.96 -18.74 -3.37
CA ILE A 54 -28.38 -18.65 -3.05
C ILE A 54 -28.92 -17.32 -3.54
N ASP A 55 -30.17 -17.31 -4.00
CA ASP A 55 -30.90 -16.08 -4.24
C ASP A 55 -31.28 -15.40 -2.91
N GLY A 56 -31.54 -14.09 -2.94
CA GLY A 56 -31.94 -13.31 -1.76
C GLY A 56 -31.08 -12.08 -1.49
N SER A 57 -31.42 -11.33 -0.44
CA SER A 57 -30.69 -10.12 -0.06
C SER A 57 -29.37 -10.45 0.64
N ASN A 58 -28.43 -9.49 0.71
CA ASN A 58 -27.18 -9.67 1.46
C ASN A 58 -27.43 -9.97 2.95
N ALA A 59 -28.51 -9.45 3.52
CA ALA A 59 -28.90 -9.71 4.90
C ALA A 59 -29.34 -11.17 5.10
N ASP A 60 -30.14 -11.72 4.16
CA ASP A 60 -30.56 -13.12 4.20
C ASP A 60 -29.35 -14.06 4.08
N LYS A 61 -28.43 -13.73 3.18
CA LYS A 61 -27.17 -14.48 2.98
C LYS A 61 -26.30 -14.46 4.24
N GLN A 62 -26.21 -13.33 4.93
CA GLN A 62 -25.45 -13.23 6.18
C GLN A 62 -26.12 -14.03 7.30
N ALA A 63 -27.44 -13.90 7.47
CA ALA A 63 -28.18 -14.63 8.50
C ALA A 63 -28.06 -16.15 8.34
N LEU A 64 -28.05 -16.64 7.09
CA LEU A 64 -27.77 -18.05 6.82
C LEU A 64 -26.34 -18.42 7.21
N CYS A 65 -25.34 -17.60 6.87
CA CYS A 65 -23.94 -17.82 7.24
C CYS A 65 -23.79 -17.92 8.77
N ASP A 66 -24.38 -17.00 9.51
CA ASP A 66 -24.35 -16.98 10.98
C ASP A 66 -24.99 -18.27 11.56
N SER A 67 -26.12 -18.70 10.98
CA SER A 67 -26.80 -19.94 11.37
C SER A 67 -25.94 -21.18 11.08
N LEU A 68 -25.27 -21.22 9.94
CA LEU A 68 -24.35 -22.31 9.58
C LEU A 68 -23.14 -22.35 10.50
N THR A 69 -22.57 -21.20 10.84
CA THR A 69 -21.46 -21.10 11.81
C THR A 69 -21.87 -21.71 13.17
N ASP A 70 -23.07 -21.40 13.67
CA ASP A 70 -23.57 -21.96 14.93
C ASP A 70 -23.82 -23.48 14.84
N ILE A 71 -24.44 -23.96 13.76
CA ILE A 71 -24.67 -25.40 13.51
C ILE A 71 -23.33 -26.15 13.47
N LEU A 72 -22.36 -25.62 12.72
CA LEU A 72 -21.03 -26.20 12.58
C LEU A 72 -20.30 -26.23 13.92
N ALA A 73 -20.30 -25.13 14.66
CA ALA A 73 -19.69 -25.04 15.99
C ALA A 73 -20.31 -26.05 16.97
N LYS A 74 -21.63 -26.24 16.94
CA LYS A 74 -22.31 -27.24 17.78
C LYS A 74 -21.95 -28.68 17.38
N SER A 75 -21.85 -28.95 16.08
CA SER A 75 -21.53 -30.28 15.57
C SER A 75 -20.10 -30.72 15.91
N SER A 76 -19.15 -29.78 16.04
CA SER A 76 -17.74 -30.06 16.29
C SER A 76 -17.33 -30.09 17.77
N ARG A 77 -18.23 -29.75 18.71
CA ARG A 77 -17.93 -29.61 20.16
C ARG A 77 -17.20 -30.79 20.82
N ASN A 78 -17.43 -32.01 20.36
CA ASN A 78 -16.85 -33.23 20.96
C ASN A 78 -15.83 -33.90 20.02
N MET A 79 -15.39 -33.22 18.97
CA MET A 79 -14.41 -33.75 18.03
C MET A 79 -13.08 -33.01 18.19
N GLU A 80 -12.06 -33.74 18.63
CA GLU A 80 -10.70 -33.19 18.69
C GLU A 80 -10.16 -32.90 17.29
N ASN A 81 -9.44 -31.78 17.14
CA ASN A 81 -8.75 -31.37 15.91
C ASN A 81 -9.66 -31.08 14.70
N ILE A 82 -10.93 -30.74 14.93
CA ILE A 82 -11.83 -30.25 13.87
C ILE A 82 -11.98 -28.73 14.00
N PHE A 83 -11.60 -28.02 12.93
CA PHE A 83 -11.85 -26.59 12.80
C PHE A 83 -12.93 -26.36 11.73
N THR A 84 -14.09 -25.86 12.16
CA THR A 84 -15.21 -25.55 11.27
C THR A 84 -15.47 -24.06 11.25
N PHE A 85 -15.67 -23.50 10.06
CA PHE A 85 -16.10 -22.13 9.88
C PHE A 85 -17.03 -22.05 8.66
N ALA A 86 -17.92 -21.07 8.65
CA ALA A 86 -18.63 -20.65 7.45
C ALA A 86 -18.22 -19.21 7.14
N GLU A 87 -18.21 -18.86 5.85
CA GLU A 87 -17.87 -17.53 5.37
C GLU A 87 -18.93 -17.09 4.36
N SER A 88 -19.26 -15.80 4.40
CA SER A 88 -20.15 -15.17 3.43
C SER A 88 -19.38 -14.16 2.59
N ARG A 89 -19.81 -13.96 1.32
CA ARG A 89 -19.23 -12.89 0.48
C ARG A 89 -19.48 -11.50 1.08
N THR A 90 -20.61 -11.30 1.76
CA THR A 90 -20.98 -10.03 2.39
C THR A 90 -20.02 -9.71 3.54
N GLU A 91 -19.82 -10.66 4.45
CA GLU A 91 -18.89 -10.53 5.57
C GLU A 91 -17.46 -10.31 5.10
N ASN A 92 -17.01 -11.10 4.11
CA ASN A 92 -15.68 -10.94 3.53
C ASN A 92 -15.49 -9.55 2.89
N LEU A 93 -16.53 -9.00 2.24
CA LEU A 93 -16.49 -7.65 1.69
C LEU A 93 -16.36 -6.60 2.80
N ASP A 94 -17.12 -6.74 3.88
CA ASP A 94 -17.08 -5.81 5.01
C ASP A 94 -15.70 -5.83 5.70
N VAL A 95 -15.14 -7.02 5.93
CA VAL A 95 -13.79 -7.21 6.47
C VAL A 95 -12.73 -6.59 5.54
N MET A 96 -12.86 -6.81 4.23
CA MET A 96 -11.97 -6.25 3.22
C MET A 96 -12.02 -4.72 3.23
N ILE A 97 -13.22 -4.12 3.23
CA ILE A 97 -13.40 -2.67 3.28
C ILE A 97 -12.86 -2.10 4.59
N ALA A 98 -13.12 -2.74 5.73
CA ALA A 98 -12.64 -2.27 7.02
C ALA A 98 -11.10 -2.26 7.09
N THR A 99 -10.45 -3.32 6.61
CA THR A 99 -8.99 -3.45 6.67
C THR A 99 -8.29 -2.56 5.64
N TYR A 100 -8.64 -2.70 4.36
CA TYR A 100 -7.95 -1.97 3.30
C TYR A 100 -8.43 -0.51 3.18
N GLY A 101 -9.69 -0.22 3.49
CA GLY A 101 -10.21 1.14 3.54
C GLY A 101 -9.56 1.96 4.65
N GLY A 102 -9.35 1.38 5.83
CA GLY A 102 -8.61 2.01 6.92
C GLY A 102 -7.16 2.33 6.54
N LEU A 103 -6.47 1.38 5.90
CA LEU A 103 -5.10 1.58 5.41
C LEU A 103 -5.03 2.66 4.32
N LEU A 104 -5.99 2.69 3.39
CA LEU A 104 -6.08 3.71 2.34
C LEU A 104 -6.29 5.10 2.94
N PHE A 105 -7.24 5.24 3.87
CA PHE A 105 -7.49 6.49 4.58
C PHE A 105 -6.23 6.97 5.30
N LEU A 106 -5.58 6.10 6.07
CA LEU A 106 -4.36 6.42 6.81
C LEU A 106 -3.24 6.88 5.86
N GLY A 107 -3.06 6.18 4.73
CA GLY A 107 -2.06 6.53 3.72
C GLY A 107 -2.30 7.91 3.10
N ILE A 108 -3.54 8.21 2.69
CA ILE A 108 -3.91 9.51 2.13
C ILE A 108 -3.76 10.62 3.18
N PHE A 109 -4.25 10.39 4.39
CA PHE A 109 -4.22 11.37 5.47
C PHE A 109 -2.78 11.72 5.86
N LEU A 110 -1.94 10.72 6.14
CA LEU A 110 -0.53 10.95 6.47
C LEU A 110 0.23 11.56 5.29
N GLY A 111 -0.05 11.12 4.07
CA GLY A 111 0.52 11.70 2.84
C GLY A 111 0.22 13.20 2.73
N LEU A 112 -1.03 13.60 2.92
CA LEU A 112 -1.42 15.02 2.92
C LEU A 112 -0.72 15.81 4.02
N VAL A 113 -0.70 15.30 5.25
CA VAL A 113 -0.03 15.95 6.38
C VAL A 113 1.45 16.18 6.09
N PHE A 114 2.16 15.17 5.54
CA PHE A 114 3.57 15.32 5.18
C PHE A 114 3.79 16.28 4.00
N VAL A 115 2.90 16.30 3.01
CA VAL A 115 2.96 17.30 1.92
C VAL A 115 2.80 18.71 2.50
N PHE A 116 1.81 18.96 3.36
CA PHE A 116 1.64 20.26 4.01
C PHE A 116 2.85 20.65 4.86
N ALA A 117 3.38 19.72 5.67
CA ALA A 117 4.59 19.96 6.45
C ALA A 117 5.77 20.34 5.55
N THR A 118 5.96 19.63 4.44
CA THR A 118 7.01 19.90 3.46
C THR A 118 6.85 21.29 2.85
N VAL A 119 5.64 21.68 2.44
CA VAL A 119 5.33 23.01 1.90
C VAL A 119 5.64 24.11 2.91
N LEU A 120 5.26 23.92 4.18
CA LEU A 120 5.54 24.88 5.25
C LEU A 120 7.03 25.04 5.50
N ILE A 121 7.78 23.93 5.60
CA ILE A 121 9.24 23.96 5.79
C ILE A 121 9.91 24.71 4.65
N ILE A 122 9.52 24.41 3.41
CA ILE A 122 10.00 25.10 2.20
C ILE A 122 9.71 26.60 2.27
N TYR A 123 8.47 26.97 2.63
CA TYR A 123 8.05 28.35 2.72
C TYR A 123 8.87 29.13 3.74
N TYR A 124 9.00 28.60 4.96
CA TYR A 124 9.78 29.26 6.01
C TYR A 124 11.24 29.40 5.63
N LYS A 125 11.82 28.36 5.01
CA LYS A 125 13.21 28.41 4.53
C LYS A 125 13.42 29.51 3.50
N GLN A 126 12.59 29.55 2.45
CA GLN A 126 12.69 30.56 1.39
C GLN A 126 12.44 31.97 1.91
N VAL A 127 11.50 32.16 2.85
CA VAL A 127 11.28 33.47 3.46
C VAL A 127 12.49 33.89 4.29
N SER A 128 13.00 33.00 5.14
CA SER A 128 14.15 33.30 6.01
C SER A 128 15.41 33.63 5.19
N GLU A 129 15.77 32.77 4.23
CA GLU A 129 16.92 32.99 3.35
C GLU A 129 16.74 34.27 2.51
N GLY A 130 15.51 34.59 2.08
CA GLY A 130 15.23 35.80 1.32
C GLY A 130 15.49 37.10 2.10
N TYR A 131 15.22 37.10 3.41
CA TYR A 131 15.52 38.25 4.27
C TYR A 131 17.02 38.34 4.60
N GLU A 132 17.66 37.22 4.90
CA GLU A 132 19.10 37.16 5.23
C GLU A 132 19.96 37.57 4.02
N ASP A 133 19.64 37.05 2.83
CA ASP A 133 20.42 37.34 1.64
C ASP A 133 20.23 38.78 1.13
N ARG A 134 19.16 39.49 1.51
CA ARG A 134 18.90 40.87 1.09
C ARG A 134 20.07 41.81 1.41
N GLU A 135 20.65 41.71 2.61
CA GLU A 135 21.82 42.52 2.99
C GLU A 135 23.08 42.10 2.24
N ARG A 136 23.26 40.78 2.01
CA ARG A 136 24.36 40.27 1.18
C ARG A 136 24.28 40.78 -0.25
N PHE A 137 23.09 40.89 -0.85
CA PHE A 137 22.94 41.47 -2.19
C PHE A 137 23.26 42.95 -2.25
N ALA A 138 22.91 43.72 -1.22
CA ALA A 138 23.30 45.12 -1.13
C ALA A 138 24.84 45.26 -1.13
N THR A 139 25.54 44.39 -0.41
CA THR A 139 27.01 44.33 -0.40
C THR A 139 27.58 43.89 -1.75
N MET A 140 27.00 42.88 -2.42
CA MET A 140 27.47 42.46 -3.74
C MET A 140 27.35 43.55 -4.81
N ARG A 141 26.31 44.40 -4.72
CA ARG A 141 26.16 45.58 -5.59
C ARG A 141 27.25 46.62 -5.33
N SER A 142 27.61 46.87 -4.08
CA SER A 142 28.61 47.88 -3.73
C SER A 142 30.02 47.51 -4.19
N VAL A 143 30.31 46.22 -4.38
CA VAL A 143 31.58 45.72 -4.94
C VAL A 143 31.56 45.55 -6.47
N GLY A 144 30.49 45.97 -7.15
CA GLY A 144 30.43 46.07 -8.62
C GLY A 144 29.77 44.90 -9.36
N MET A 145 29.12 43.95 -8.66
CA MET A 145 28.37 42.89 -9.35
C MET A 145 27.09 43.44 -9.99
N THR A 146 26.79 42.96 -11.20
CA THR A 146 25.53 43.30 -11.89
C THR A 146 24.35 42.51 -11.34
N GLU A 147 23.13 43.06 -11.44
CA GLU A 147 21.87 42.35 -11.09
C GLU A 147 21.75 40.97 -11.73
N LYS A 148 22.25 40.84 -12.96
CA LYS A 148 22.17 39.60 -13.74
C LYS A 148 23.09 38.52 -13.15
N GLU A 149 24.30 38.89 -12.74
CA GLU A 149 25.25 37.97 -12.11
C GLU A 149 24.76 37.54 -10.73
N ILE A 150 24.24 38.49 -9.95
CA ILE A 150 23.62 38.23 -8.66
C ILE A 150 22.47 37.23 -8.80
N LYS A 151 21.48 37.51 -9.66
CA LYS A 151 20.31 36.65 -9.85
C LYS A 151 20.66 35.26 -10.38
N LYS A 152 21.70 35.15 -11.21
CA LYS A 152 22.20 33.86 -11.70
C LYS A 152 22.83 33.04 -10.58
N SER A 153 23.66 33.66 -9.74
CA SER A 153 24.32 33.00 -8.60
C SER A 153 23.28 32.43 -7.62
N ILE A 154 22.31 33.27 -7.24
CA ILE A 154 21.17 32.90 -6.41
C ILE A 154 20.44 31.68 -6.96
N ASN A 155 19.98 31.79 -8.22
CA ASN A 155 19.15 30.74 -8.81
C ASN A 155 19.90 29.41 -8.86
N SER A 156 21.20 29.42 -9.11
CA SER A 156 22.01 28.19 -9.11
C SER A 156 22.11 27.57 -7.71
N GLN A 157 22.36 28.38 -6.68
CA GLN A 157 22.47 27.91 -5.30
C GLN A 157 21.13 27.38 -4.80
N VAL A 158 20.07 28.18 -4.94
CA VAL A 158 18.73 27.83 -4.51
C VAL A 158 18.25 26.56 -5.21
N LEU A 159 18.40 26.46 -6.53
CA LEU A 159 17.98 25.27 -7.28
C LEU A 159 18.71 24.01 -6.80
N THR A 160 20.02 24.08 -6.56
CA THR A 160 20.82 22.93 -6.12
C THR A 160 20.40 22.44 -4.74
N VAL A 161 20.29 23.35 -3.77
CA VAL A 161 19.90 23.05 -2.39
C VAL A 161 18.46 22.51 -2.32
N PHE A 162 17.62 22.87 -3.30
CA PHE A 162 16.22 22.45 -3.34
C PHE A 162 15.99 21.13 -4.07
N PHE A 163 16.73 20.83 -5.13
CA PHE A 163 16.62 19.55 -5.82
C PHE A 163 17.32 18.41 -5.09
N ALA A 164 18.36 18.68 -4.30
CA ALA A 164 19.08 17.65 -3.55
C ALA A 164 18.16 16.83 -2.61
N PRO A 165 17.27 17.43 -1.79
CA PRO A 165 16.30 16.68 -0.99
C PRO A 165 15.36 15.79 -1.80
N LEU A 166 14.89 16.26 -2.97
CA LEU A 166 13.99 15.48 -3.83
C LEU A 166 14.69 14.27 -4.44
N ILE A 167 15.93 14.44 -4.90
CA ILE A 167 16.77 13.35 -5.40
C ILE A 167 17.04 12.34 -4.27
N PHE A 168 17.40 12.84 -3.09
CA PHE A 168 17.64 11.99 -1.92
C PHE A 168 16.39 11.21 -1.51
N ALA A 169 15.21 11.82 -1.57
CA ALA A 169 13.94 11.13 -1.33
C ALA A 169 13.70 9.99 -2.33
N GLY A 170 14.03 10.19 -3.62
CA GLY A 170 13.95 9.14 -4.63
C GLY A 170 14.92 7.98 -4.37
N ILE A 171 16.16 8.29 -3.97
CA ILE A 171 17.16 7.27 -3.59
C ILE A 171 16.69 6.51 -2.34
N HIS A 172 16.20 7.23 -1.33
CA HIS A 172 15.66 6.63 -0.10
C HIS A 172 14.47 5.71 -0.40
N LEU A 173 13.56 6.12 -1.28
CA LEU A 173 12.43 5.31 -1.71
C LEU A 173 12.87 4.04 -2.45
N ALA A 174 13.85 4.15 -3.35
CA ALA A 174 14.41 3.00 -4.05
C ALA A 174 15.04 1.99 -3.08
N PHE A 175 15.75 2.47 -2.06
CA PHE A 175 16.31 1.64 -1.00
C PHE A 175 15.22 1.00 -0.11
N ALA A 176 14.15 1.72 0.19
CA ALA A 176 13.05 1.24 1.02
C ALA A 176 12.11 0.26 0.29
N PHE A 177 12.04 0.31 -1.05
CA PHE A 177 11.10 -0.46 -1.86
C PHE A 177 11.11 -1.98 -1.57
N PRO A 178 12.25 -2.68 -1.43
CA PRO A 178 12.26 -4.11 -1.09
C PRO A 178 11.62 -4.42 0.27
N ILE A 179 11.75 -3.52 1.25
CA ILE A 179 11.16 -3.66 2.58
C ILE A 179 9.65 -3.46 2.49
N ILE A 180 9.21 -2.42 1.77
CA ILE A 180 7.80 -2.13 1.51
C ILE A 180 7.14 -3.32 0.79
N LEU A 181 7.80 -3.87 -0.24
CA LEU A 181 7.31 -5.03 -0.98
C LEU A 181 7.09 -6.25 -0.08
N LYS A 182 8.04 -6.53 0.83
CA LYS A 182 7.89 -7.63 1.79
C LYS A 182 6.76 -7.39 2.77
N ALA A 183 6.65 -6.18 3.33
CA ALA A 183 5.59 -5.83 4.26
C ALA A 183 4.21 -5.97 3.61
N VAL A 184 4.03 -5.45 2.40
CA VAL A 184 2.76 -5.51 1.65
C VAL A 184 2.40 -6.94 1.23
N LYS A 185 3.39 -7.79 0.90
CA LYS A 185 3.18 -9.23 0.67
C LYS A 185 2.64 -9.96 1.90
N MET A 186 3.02 -9.55 3.11
CA MET A 186 2.45 -10.14 4.34
C MET A 186 0.96 -9.84 4.51
N PHE A 187 0.45 -8.79 3.87
CA PHE A 187 -0.99 -8.48 3.81
C PHE A 187 -1.71 -9.15 2.63
N GLY A 188 -1.09 -10.12 1.96
CA GLY A 188 -1.72 -10.88 0.88
C GLY A 188 -1.67 -10.21 -0.50
N PHE A 189 -0.90 -9.13 -0.66
CA PHE A 189 -0.75 -8.46 -1.95
C PHE A 189 0.42 -9.05 -2.73
N ALA A 190 0.14 -9.82 -3.79
CA ALA A 190 1.17 -10.55 -4.54
C ALA A 190 1.73 -9.78 -5.75
N ASP A 191 0.98 -8.83 -6.30
CA ASP A 191 1.35 -8.13 -7.55
C ASP A 191 2.44 -7.07 -7.33
N SER A 192 3.68 -7.50 -7.51
CA SER A 192 4.86 -6.63 -7.34
C SER A 192 4.94 -5.53 -8.41
N THR A 193 4.34 -5.75 -9.58
CA THR A 193 4.32 -4.77 -10.69
C THR A 193 3.34 -3.65 -10.39
N LEU A 194 2.14 -3.99 -9.92
CA LEU A 194 1.16 -3.01 -9.49
C LEU A 194 1.68 -2.14 -8.35
N LEU A 195 2.36 -2.74 -7.36
CA LEU A 195 2.98 -1.97 -6.28
C LEU A 195 4.03 -0.99 -6.79
N LEU A 196 4.89 -1.42 -7.73
CA LEU A 196 5.90 -0.56 -8.33
C LEU A 196 5.27 0.63 -9.05
N ILE A 197 4.26 0.39 -9.88
CA ILE A 197 3.54 1.44 -10.61
C ILE A 197 2.90 2.43 -9.63
N ALA A 198 2.21 1.94 -8.61
CA ALA A 198 1.60 2.79 -7.58
C ALA A 198 2.64 3.62 -6.83
N ASN A 199 3.81 3.04 -6.53
CA ASN A 199 4.91 3.74 -5.87
C ASN A 199 5.51 4.86 -6.74
N VAL A 200 5.72 4.59 -8.03
CA VAL A 200 6.19 5.60 -9.00
C VAL A 200 5.18 6.73 -9.16
N ILE A 201 3.89 6.42 -9.27
CA ILE A 201 2.82 7.44 -9.34
C ILE A 201 2.80 8.29 -8.07
N CYS A 202 2.87 7.66 -6.89
CA CYS A 202 2.89 8.37 -5.61
C CYS A 202 4.09 9.32 -5.51
N PHE A 203 5.28 8.86 -5.88
CA PHE A 203 6.48 9.70 -5.91
C PHE A 203 6.36 10.84 -6.93
N ALA A 204 5.79 10.59 -8.11
CA ALA A 204 5.57 11.62 -9.12
C ALA A 204 4.60 12.69 -8.62
N VAL A 205 3.49 12.31 -7.98
CA VAL A 205 2.54 13.24 -7.36
C VAL A 205 3.22 14.06 -6.26
N PHE A 206 3.99 13.42 -5.37
CA PHE A 206 4.77 14.11 -4.36
C PHE A 206 5.77 15.12 -4.98
N ALA A 207 6.53 14.71 -5.99
CA ALA A 207 7.49 15.55 -6.69
C ALA A 207 6.80 16.76 -7.38
N LEU A 208 5.60 16.56 -7.94
CA LEU A 208 4.81 17.65 -8.51
C LEU A 208 4.42 18.68 -7.44
N PHE A 209 3.89 18.25 -6.30
CA PHE A 209 3.58 19.16 -5.18
C PHE A 209 4.83 19.87 -4.65
N TYR A 210 5.95 19.15 -4.55
CA TYR A 210 7.23 19.71 -4.12
C TYR A 210 7.73 20.81 -5.07
N ILE A 211 7.71 20.56 -6.39
CA ILE A 211 8.10 21.54 -7.42
C ILE A 211 7.13 22.72 -7.45
N PHE A 212 5.84 22.49 -7.24
CA PHE A 212 4.86 23.56 -7.16
C PHE A 212 5.11 24.47 -5.96
N ALA A 213 5.34 23.88 -4.78
CA ALA A 213 5.71 24.61 -3.57
C ALA A 213 6.99 25.44 -3.78
N TYR A 214 8.00 24.84 -4.41
CA TYR A 214 9.23 25.53 -4.80
C TYR A 214 8.95 26.76 -5.66
N LYS A 215 8.20 26.59 -6.76
CA LYS A 215 7.92 27.69 -7.70
C LYS A 215 7.22 28.86 -7.00
N ILE A 216 6.22 28.58 -6.18
CA ILE A 216 5.51 29.63 -5.42
C ILE A 216 6.47 30.35 -4.48
N THR A 217 7.22 29.59 -3.68
CA THR A 217 8.05 30.16 -2.61
C THR A 217 9.29 30.87 -3.13
N SER A 218 9.88 30.42 -4.24
CA SER A 218 10.95 31.13 -4.94
C SER A 218 10.51 32.51 -5.45
N GLY A 219 9.24 32.66 -5.86
CA GLY A 219 8.67 33.96 -6.23
C GLY A 219 8.59 34.92 -5.04
N ILE A 220 8.31 34.39 -3.84
CA ILE A 220 8.31 35.18 -2.60
C ILE A 220 9.73 35.61 -2.24
N TYR A 221 10.70 34.69 -2.29
CA TYR A 221 12.12 34.97 -2.07
C TYR A 221 12.61 36.11 -2.98
N LEU A 222 12.37 36.03 -4.28
CA LEU A 222 12.77 37.08 -5.24
C LEU A 222 12.10 38.43 -4.95
N LYS A 223 10.84 38.43 -4.49
CA LYS A 223 10.12 39.65 -4.12
C LYS A 223 10.69 40.30 -2.85
N ILE A 224 11.16 39.52 -1.89
CA ILE A 224 11.80 40.03 -0.66
C ILE A 224 13.11 40.76 -1.01
N ILE A 225 13.93 40.15 -1.88
CA ILE A 225 15.22 40.73 -2.30
C ILE A 225 15.03 41.97 -3.19
N GLY A 226 14.00 41.96 -4.03
CA GLY A 226 13.70 43.08 -4.93
C GLY A 226 13.14 44.33 -4.24
N ARG A 227 12.72 44.24 -2.98
CA ARG A 227 12.28 45.42 -2.21
C ARG A 227 13.49 46.28 -1.84
N LYS A 228 13.47 47.54 -2.30
CA LYS A 228 14.40 48.59 -1.88
C LYS A 228 14.24 48.87 -0.39
#